data_AF-A0A523NBM0-F1
#
_entry.id   AF-A0A523NBM0-F1
#
_cell.length_a   1.000
_cell.length_b   1.000
_cell.length_c   1.000
_cell.angle_alpha   90.00
_cell.angle_beta   90.00
_cell.angle_gamma   90.00
#
_symmetry.space_group_name_H-M   'P 1'
#
loop_
_entity.id
_entity.type
_entity.pdbx_description
1 polymer ?
#
loop_
_entity_poly.entity_id
_entity_poly.type
_entity_poly.pdbx_seq_one_letter_code
_entity_poly.pdbx_strand_id
1 'polypeptide(L)'
;MRWPILLLGLLIAMAAVATIVVGLGEPPGARGLDNPQFATLLDGDPGAARHERILPLGWLLGVLIMAFAAALLAWGYRRRGRLGRVGWVVLAVFIVQVVFFSAALIAYASSLGDPSPNLWWALPEATAWLVYLFWPSQFGFLILYVVTFDRWFWTPDDEARFAAILRREGGAGEP
;
A
#
# COMPACT_ATOMS: atom_id res chain seq x y z
N MET A 1 -0.42 -21.75 -7.41
CA MET A 1 -1.15 -20.54 -7.88
C MET A 1 -0.37 -19.90 -9.03
N ARG A 2 -1.00 -19.57 -10.16
CA ARG A 2 -0.33 -18.87 -11.26
C ARG A 2 -0.28 -17.38 -10.90
N TRP A 3 0.90 -16.86 -10.56
CA TRP A 3 1.11 -15.45 -10.17
C TRP A 3 0.41 -14.44 -11.10
N PRO A 4 0.44 -14.59 -12.43
CA PRO A 4 -0.27 -13.67 -13.32
C PRO A 4 -1.79 -13.64 -13.09
N ILE A 5 -2.41 -14.78 -12.76
CA ILE A 5 -3.84 -14.86 -12.46
C ILE A 5 -4.16 -14.16 -11.14
N LEU A 6 -3.31 -14.31 -10.12
CA LEU A 6 -3.47 -13.60 -8.85
C LEU A 6 -3.40 -12.08 -9.06
N LEU A 7 -2.37 -11.61 -9.76
CA LEU A 7 -2.17 -10.18 -10.04
C LEU A 7 -3.32 -9.60 -10.86
N LEU A 8 -3.76 -10.32 -11.91
CA LEU A 8 -4.91 -9.92 -12.70
C LEU A 8 -6.19 -9.88 -11.85
N GLY A 9 -6.42 -10.88 -11.00
CA GLY A 9 -7.57 -10.93 -10.10
C GLY A 9 -7.60 -9.75 -9.13
N LEU A 10 -6.46 -9.39 -8.54
CA LEU A 10 -6.33 -8.20 -7.68
C LEU A 10 -6.60 -6.91 -8.45
N LEU A 11 -6.07 -6.78 -9.68
CA LEU A 11 -6.30 -5.61 -10.53
C LEU A 11 -7.79 -5.46 -10.89
N ILE A 12 -8.45 -6.56 -11.25
CA ILE A 12 -9.90 -6.59 -11.54
C ILE A 12 -10.69 -6.19 -10.28
N ALA A 13 -10.32 -6.71 -9.11
CA ALA A 13 -10.98 -6.33 -7.85
C ALA A 13 -10.81 -4.83 -7.54
N MET A 14 -9.61 -4.28 -7.73
CA MET A 14 -9.35 -2.85 -7.56
C MET A 14 -10.19 -2.01 -8.54
N ALA A 15 -10.23 -2.40 -9.82
CA ALA A 15 -11.03 -1.72 -10.83
C ALA A 15 -12.53 -1.79 -10.52
N ALA A 16 -13.03 -2.93 -10.05
CA ALA A 16 -14.41 -3.09 -9.63
C ALA A 16 -14.77 -2.16 -8.47
N VAL A 17 -13.94 -2.10 -7.42
CA VAL A 17 -14.16 -1.19 -6.28
C VAL A 17 -14.12 0.27 -6.74
N ALA A 18 -13.15 0.66 -7.57
CA ALA A 18 -13.08 2.02 -8.12
C ALA A 18 -14.33 2.37 -8.95
N THR A 19 -14.83 1.41 -9.75
CA THR A 19 -16.04 1.59 -10.56
C THR A 19 -17.28 1.75 -9.67
N ILE A 20 -17.38 0.97 -8.59
CA ILE A 20 -18.45 1.10 -7.59
C ILE A 20 -18.41 2.50 -6.97
N VAL A 21 -17.23 2.97 -6.54
CA VAL A 21 -17.08 4.30 -5.93
C VAL A 21 -17.52 5.41 -6.90
N VAL A 22 -17.09 5.36 -8.16
CA VAL A 22 -17.52 6.33 -9.18
C VAL A 22 -19.03 6.24 -9.43
N GLY A 23 -19.59 5.03 -9.43
CA GLY A 23 -21.02 4.80 -9.63
C GLY A 23 -21.94 5.25 -8.48
N LEU A 24 -21.40 5.50 -7.28
CA LEU A 24 -22.18 6.01 -6.13
C LEU A 24 -22.62 7.48 -6.30
N GLY A 25 -22.03 8.20 -7.25
CA GLY A 25 -22.32 9.63 -7.46
C GLY A 25 -21.75 10.53 -6.36
N GLU A 26 -21.92 11.84 -6.53
CA GLU A 26 -21.50 12.82 -5.53
C GLU A 26 -22.41 12.76 -4.28
N PRO A 27 -21.86 12.67 -3.07
CA PRO A 27 -22.67 12.75 -1.86
C PRO A 27 -23.30 14.16 -1.71
N PRO A 28 -24.40 14.28 -0.94
CA PRO A 28 -24.97 15.58 -0.59
C PRO A 28 -23.91 16.52 0.01
N GLY A 29 -23.96 17.79 -0.34
CA GLY A 29 -22.98 18.78 0.12
C GLY A 29 -21.55 18.58 -0.39
N ALA A 30 -21.32 17.76 -1.44
CA ALA A 30 -20.00 17.59 -2.05
C ALA A 30 -19.38 18.90 -2.57
N ARG A 31 -20.22 19.88 -2.91
CA ARG A 31 -19.80 21.21 -3.38
C ARG A 31 -19.65 22.24 -2.26
N GLY A 32 -19.81 21.82 -1.00
CA GLY A 32 -19.86 22.72 0.15
C GLY A 32 -21.25 23.30 0.39
N LEU A 33 -21.56 23.53 1.65
CA LEU A 33 -22.75 24.23 2.15
C LEU A 33 -22.30 25.59 2.69
N ASP A 34 -23.17 26.60 2.67
CA ASP A 34 -22.80 27.90 3.22
C ASP A 34 -22.55 27.79 4.73
N ASN A 35 -21.40 28.28 5.19
CA ASN A 35 -21.10 28.32 6.62
C ASN A 35 -21.94 29.42 7.30
N PRO A 36 -22.71 29.10 8.36
CA PRO A 36 -23.63 30.05 8.99
C PRO A 36 -22.92 31.17 9.78
N GLN A 37 -21.64 31.01 10.11
CA GLN A 37 -20.83 31.99 10.83
C GLN A 37 -19.94 32.83 9.91
N PHE A 38 -19.48 32.27 8.79
CA PHE A 38 -18.53 32.91 7.90
C PHE A 38 -18.96 32.74 6.43
N ALA A 39 -19.58 33.77 5.86
CA ALA A 39 -20.12 33.75 4.49
C ALA A 39 -19.09 33.49 3.37
N THR A 40 -17.79 33.60 3.67
CA THR A 40 -16.70 33.28 2.73
C THR A 40 -16.23 31.83 2.81
N LEU A 41 -16.75 31.04 3.75
CA LEU A 41 -16.38 29.65 3.98
C LEU A 41 -17.54 28.73 3.62
N LEU A 42 -17.17 27.58 3.06
CA LEU A 42 -18.11 26.49 2.81
C LEU A 42 -17.87 25.40 3.85
N ASP A 43 -18.94 24.95 4.49
CA ASP A 43 -18.96 23.79 5.36
C ASP A 43 -19.16 22.52 4.55
N GLY A 44 -18.56 21.43 5.01
CA GLY A 44 -18.97 20.11 4.56
C GLY A 44 -20.27 19.72 5.26
N ASP A 45 -21.12 18.96 4.57
CA ASP A 45 -22.20 18.20 5.22
C ASP A 45 -21.61 17.31 6.34
N PRO A 46 -22.39 16.91 7.38
CA PRO A 46 -21.89 16.14 8.51
C PRO A 46 -21.01 14.96 8.07
N GLY A 47 -19.81 14.89 8.64
CA GLY A 47 -18.76 13.98 8.19
C GLY A 47 -19.21 12.53 8.10
N ALA A 48 -20.03 12.07 9.04
CA ALA A 48 -20.59 10.72 9.07
C ALA A 48 -21.44 10.39 7.82
N ALA A 49 -22.34 11.31 7.41
CA ALA A 49 -23.24 11.09 6.27
C ALA A 49 -22.48 11.03 4.94
N ARG A 50 -21.41 11.82 4.80
CA ARG A 50 -20.55 11.80 3.60
C ARG A 50 -19.72 10.52 3.47
N HIS A 51 -19.39 9.90 4.58
CA HIS A 51 -18.37 8.85 4.63
C HIS A 51 -18.92 7.44 4.86
N GLU A 52 -20.20 7.30 5.26
CA GLU A 52 -20.84 6.02 5.59
C GLU A 52 -20.58 4.92 4.55
N ARG A 53 -20.76 5.24 3.26
CA ARG A 53 -20.59 4.27 2.15
C ARG A 53 -19.17 4.26 1.58
N ILE A 54 -18.46 5.37 1.67
CA ILE A 54 -17.16 5.55 1.01
C ILE A 54 -16.02 5.02 1.87
N LEU A 55 -16.09 5.12 3.20
CA LEU A 55 -15.04 4.60 4.09
C LEU A 55 -14.74 3.10 3.93
N PRO A 56 -15.74 2.19 3.96
CA PRO A 56 -15.46 0.77 3.79
C PRO A 56 -14.90 0.45 2.39
N LEU A 57 -15.35 1.18 1.35
CA LEU A 57 -14.83 1.03 -0.01
C LEU A 57 -13.41 1.56 -0.15
N GLY A 58 -13.10 2.70 0.48
CA GLY A 58 -11.76 3.26 0.56
C GLY A 58 -10.79 2.35 1.33
N TRP A 59 -11.26 1.77 2.44
CA TRP A 59 -10.51 0.75 3.18
C TRP A 59 -10.20 -0.46 2.29
N LEU A 60 -11.22 -1.02 1.64
CA LEU A 60 -11.07 -2.19 0.77
C LEU A 60 -10.11 -1.91 -0.38
N LEU A 61 -10.24 -0.75 -1.04
CA LEU A 61 -9.34 -0.35 -2.11
C LEU A 61 -7.90 -0.23 -1.62
N GLY A 62 -7.67 0.39 -0.45
CA GLY A 62 -6.34 0.49 0.16
C GLY A 62 -5.73 -0.88 0.46
N VAL A 63 -6.51 -1.81 1.04
CA VAL A 63 -6.07 -3.19 1.28
C VAL A 63 -5.73 -3.92 -0.01
N LEU A 64 -6.52 -3.75 -1.07
CA LEU A 64 -6.25 -4.34 -2.37
C LEU A 64 -4.97 -3.79 -3.02
N ILE A 65 -4.73 -2.47 -2.93
CA ILE A 65 -3.49 -1.85 -3.42
C ILE A 65 -2.28 -2.41 -2.67
N MET A 66 -2.35 -2.49 -1.34
CA MET A 66 -1.28 -3.07 -0.51
C MET A 66 -1.04 -4.55 -0.84
N ALA A 67 -2.12 -5.32 -1.04
CA ALA A 67 -2.02 -6.73 -1.41
C ALA A 67 -1.39 -6.91 -2.80
N PHE A 68 -1.74 -6.04 -3.76
CA PHE A 68 -1.15 -6.01 -5.09
C PHE A 68 0.33 -5.69 -5.04
N ALA A 69 0.74 -4.67 -4.28
CA ALA A 69 2.15 -4.32 -4.09
C ALA A 69 2.93 -5.47 -3.43
N ALA A 70 2.38 -6.08 -2.38
CA ALA A 70 3.00 -7.23 -1.71
C ALA A 70 3.11 -8.44 -2.65
N ALA A 71 2.09 -8.70 -3.49
CA ALA A 71 2.12 -9.76 -4.48
C ALA A 71 3.15 -9.52 -5.59
N LEU A 72 3.32 -8.28 -6.05
CA LEU A 72 4.38 -7.89 -7.00
C LEU A 72 5.76 -8.13 -6.41
N LEU A 73 6.00 -7.69 -5.17
CA LEU A 73 7.25 -7.94 -4.47
C LEU A 73 7.49 -9.45 -4.34
N ALA A 74 6.53 -10.18 -3.79
CA ALA A 74 6.61 -11.63 -3.64
C ALA A 74 6.94 -12.34 -4.97
N TRP A 75 6.34 -11.88 -6.07
CA TRP A 75 6.62 -12.42 -7.41
C TRP A 75 8.04 -12.08 -7.90
N GLY A 76 8.51 -10.85 -7.68
CA GLY A 76 9.87 -10.40 -8.02
C GLY A 76 10.97 -11.12 -7.21
N TYR A 77 10.69 -11.44 -5.94
CA TYR A 77 11.56 -12.23 -5.08
C TYR A 77 11.51 -13.74 -5.35
N ARG A 78 10.83 -14.21 -6.38
CA ARG A 78 10.75 -15.64 -6.64
C ARG A 78 12.01 -16.13 -7.36
N ARG A 79 12.88 -16.85 -6.66
CA ARG A 79 14.06 -17.52 -7.25
C ARG A 79 13.80 -19.00 -7.44
N ARG A 80 14.07 -19.53 -8.64
CA ARG A 80 13.82 -20.94 -9.02
C ARG A 80 12.41 -21.45 -8.64
N GLY A 81 11.41 -20.57 -8.72
CA GLY A 81 10.01 -20.90 -8.41
C GLY A 81 9.61 -20.88 -6.93
N ARG A 82 10.50 -20.52 -6.00
CA ARG A 82 10.22 -20.51 -4.55
C ARG A 82 10.46 -19.11 -3.94
N LEU A 83 9.64 -18.73 -2.96
CA LEU A 83 9.82 -17.50 -2.16
C LEU A 83 10.67 -17.72 -0.90
N GLY A 84 10.74 -18.95 -0.39
CA GLY A 84 11.46 -19.26 0.85
C GLY A 84 10.98 -18.42 2.05
N ARG A 85 11.91 -18.04 2.93
CA ARG A 85 11.64 -17.22 4.12
C ARG A 85 11.24 -15.78 3.78
N VAL A 86 11.65 -15.27 2.62
CA VAL A 86 11.32 -13.90 2.17
C VAL A 86 9.80 -13.72 2.03
N GLY A 87 9.08 -14.75 1.58
CA GLY A 87 7.62 -14.70 1.48
C GLY A 87 6.93 -14.45 2.83
N TRP A 88 7.46 -15.00 3.92
CA TRP A 88 6.94 -14.75 5.27
C TRP A 88 7.19 -13.32 5.73
N VAL A 89 8.35 -12.74 5.39
CA VAL A 89 8.66 -11.34 5.73
C VAL A 89 7.76 -10.40 4.92
N VAL A 90 7.57 -10.64 3.62
CA VAL A 90 6.64 -9.86 2.80
C VAL A 90 5.22 -9.90 3.37
N LEU A 91 4.76 -11.09 3.77
CA LEU A 91 3.45 -11.26 4.40
C LEU A 91 3.36 -10.52 5.75
N ALA A 92 4.39 -10.59 6.58
CA ALA A 92 4.43 -9.89 7.87
C ALA A 92 4.35 -8.35 7.69
N VAL A 93 5.15 -7.79 6.79
CA VAL A 93 5.13 -6.34 6.49
C VAL A 93 3.78 -5.92 5.91
N PHE A 94 3.18 -6.74 5.05
CA PHE A 94 1.83 -6.50 4.54
C PHE A 94 0.78 -6.47 5.66
N ILE A 95 0.80 -7.44 6.57
CA ILE A 95 -0.14 -7.50 7.70
C ILE A 95 0.02 -6.26 8.59
N VAL A 96 1.26 -5.87 8.92
CA VAL A 96 1.52 -4.65 9.72
C VAL A 96 0.94 -3.42 9.04
N GLN A 97 1.14 -3.25 7.73
CA GLN A 97 0.55 -2.14 6.98
C GLN A 97 -0.97 -2.14 7.00
N VAL A 98 -1.61 -3.30 6.80
CA VAL A 98 -3.07 -3.42 6.88
C VAL A 98 -3.58 -3.04 8.26
N VAL A 99 -2.91 -3.47 9.33
CA VAL A 99 -3.29 -3.12 10.71
C VAL A 99 -3.19 -1.61 10.93
N PHE A 100 -2.06 -0.98 10.58
CA PHE A 100 -1.87 0.47 10.78
C PHE A 100 -2.82 1.31 9.94
N PHE A 101 -3.06 0.91 8.69
CA PHE A 101 -4.03 1.57 7.82
C PHE A 101 -5.46 1.43 8.35
N SER A 102 -5.82 0.24 8.83
CA SER A 102 -7.15 0.01 9.42
C SER A 102 -7.34 0.84 10.70
N ALA A 103 -6.32 0.89 11.56
CA ALA A 103 -6.35 1.71 12.77
C ALA A 103 -6.52 3.21 12.44
N ALA A 104 -5.83 3.70 11.41
CA ALA A 104 -6.01 5.08 10.94
C ALA A 104 -7.45 5.36 10.48
N LEU A 105 -8.07 4.46 9.72
CA LEU A 105 -9.45 4.64 9.27
C LEU A 105 -10.48 4.50 10.38
N ILE A 106 -10.24 3.63 11.37
CA ILE A 106 -11.09 3.51 12.55
C ILE A 106 -11.02 4.81 13.37
N ALA A 107 -9.81 5.33 13.63
CA ALA A 107 -9.61 6.59 14.33
C ALA A 107 -10.22 7.78 13.58
N TYR A 108 -10.20 7.75 12.24
CA TYR A 108 -10.87 8.75 11.42
C TYR A 108 -12.39 8.63 11.53
N ALA A 109 -12.94 7.42 11.44
CA ALA A 109 -14.37 7.18 11.55
C ALA A 109 -14.90 7.65 12.91
N SER A 110 -14.16 7.43 14.00
CA SER A 110 -14.54 7.89 15.34
C SER A 110 -14.48 9.41 15.51
N SER A 111 -13.67 10.12 14.71
CA SER A 111 -13.58 11.59 14.79
C SER A 111 -14.61 12.33 13.94
N LEU A 112 -15.35 11.65 13.05
CA LEU A 112 -16.32 12.29 12.15
C LEU A 112 -17.48 13.01 12.85
N GLY A 113 -17.72 12.73 14.13
CA GLY A 113 -18.72 13.40 14.96
C GLY A 113 -18.14 14.25 16.09
N ASP A 114 -16.81 14.35 16.18
CA ASP A 114 -16.13 15.01 17.30
C ASP A 114 -15.49 16.33 16.83
N PRO A 115 -15.95 17.50 17.32
CA PRO A 115 -15.36 18.79 16.99
C PRO A 115 -13.96 19.00 17.59
N SER A 116 -13.48 18.13 18.48
CA SER A 116 -12.16 18.24 19.12
C SER A 116 -11.47 16.87 19.18
N PRO A 117 -10.92 16.39 18.04
CA PRO A 117 -10.30 15.07 17.99
C PRO A 117 -9.09 14.97 18.92
N ASN A 118 -8.92 13.79 19.52
CA ASN A 118 -7.73 13.47 20.31
C ASN A 118 -6.45 13.67 19.49
N LEU A 119 -5.47 14.33 20.12
CA LEU A 119 -4.17 14.58 19.53
C LEU A 119 -3.13 13.61 20.09
N TRP A 120 -2.42 12.93 19.19
CA TRP A 120 -1.22 12.16 19.50
C TRP A 120 0.00 12.92 18.98
N TRP A 121 0.82 13.45 19.90
CA TRP A 121 2.00 14.26 19.59
C TRP A 121 1.72 15.36 18.55
N ALA A 122 0.68 16.15 18.81
CA ALA A 122 0.22 17.29 18.00
C ALA A 122 -0.51 16.97 16.68
N LEU A 123 -0.72 15.70 16.35
CA LEU A 123 -1.54 15.30 15.19
C LEU A 123 -2.84 14.65 15.63
N PRO A 124 -3.96 14.85 14.91
CA PRO A 124 -5.17 14.04 15.10
C PRO A 124 -4.82 12.55 15.02
N GLU A 125 -5.46 11.73 15.85
CA GLU A 125 -5.13 10.31 16.00
C GLU A 125 -5.04 9.57 14.65
N ALA A 126 -6.01 9.77 13.76
CA ALA A 126 -6.00 9.18 12.42
C ALA A 126 -4.75 9.55 11.60
N THR A 127 -4.35 10.83 11.66
CA THR A 127 -3.15 11.33 10.99
C THR A 127 -1.89 10.76 11.63
N ALA A 128 -1.87 10.63 12.96
CA ALA A 128 -0.74 10.06 13.68
C ALA A 128 -0.52 8.58 13.32
N TRP A 129 -1.57 7.77 13.20
CA TRP A 129 -1.47 6.40 12.69
C TRP A 129 -0.86 6.35 11.28
N LEU A 130 -1.25 7.26 10.39
CA LEU A 130 -0.70 7.31 9.03
C LEU A 130 0.77 7.75 9.00
N VAL A 131 1.10 8.84 9.68
CA VAL A 131 2.42 9.48 9.59
C VAL A 131 3.46 8.74 10.44
N TYR A 132 3.11 8.32 11.65
CA TYR A 132 4.07 7.74 12.59
C TYR A 132 4.20 6.23 12.48
N LEU A 133 3.20 5.52 11.95
CA LEU A 133 3.19 4.05 11.94
C LEU A 133 3.07 3.49 10.52
N PHE A 134 2.03 3.86 9.76
CA PHE A 134 1.83 3.34 8.42
C PHE A 134 2.98 3.75 7.47
N TRP A 135 3.31 5.04 7.38
CA TRP A 135 4.34 5.53 6.48
C TRP A 135 5.73 4.91 6.77
N PRO A 136 6.23 4.87 8.01
CA PRO A 136 7.52 4.21 8.30
C PRO A 136 7.50 2.71 8.04
N SER A 137 6.35 2.04 8.19
CA SER A 137 6.28 0.59 7.97
C SER A 137 6.63 0.17 6.53
N GLN A 138 6.55 1.11 5.56
CA GLN A 138 6.94 0.87 4.17
C GLN A 138 8.46 0.63 4.03
N PHE A 139 9.28 1.19 4.92
CA PHE A 139 10.71 0.88 4.98
C PHE A 139 10.98 -0.59 5.30
N GLY A 140 10.02 -1.33 5.85
CA GLY A 140 10.15 -2.78 6.04
C GLY A 140 10.47 -3.51 4.73
N PHE A 141 9.86 -3.11 3.61
CA PHE A 141 10.19 -3.69 2.30
C PHE A 141 11.56 -3.25 1.77
N LEU A 142 11.97 -2.00 2.02
CA LEU A 142 13.29 -1.50 1.65
C LEU A 142 14.39 -2.22 2.42
N ILE A 143 14.23 -2.37 3.74
CA ILE A 143 15.17 -3.08 4.60
C ILE A 143 15.26 -4.54 4.17
N LEU A 144 14.11 -5.18 3.90
CA LEU A 144 14.10 -6.54 3.34
C LEU A 144 14.93 -6.62 2.05
N TYR A 145 14.76 -5.64 1.15
CA TYR A 145 15.53 -5.57 -0.08
C TYR A 145 17.02 -5.46 0.15
N VAL A 146 17.46 -4.47 0.92
CA VAL A 146 18.88 -4.25 1.20
C VAL A 146 19.52 -5.49 1.86
N VAL A 147 18.87 -6.06 2.87
CA VAL A 147 19.42 -7.18 3.64
C VAL A 147 19.47 -8.49 2.85
N THR A 148 18.56 -8.68 1.89
CA THR A 148 18.49 -9.92 1.11
C THR A 148 19.12 -9.81 -0.28
N PHE A 149 19.59 -8.63 -0.67
CA PHE A 149 20.11 -8.34 -2.02
C PHE A 149 21.20 -9.33 -2.47
N ASP A 150 22.31 -9.39 -1.73
CA ASP A 150 23.49 -10.22 -2.06
C ASP A 150 23.22 -11.73 -1.96
N ARG A 151 22.15 -12.11 -1.25
CA ARG A 151 21.80 -13.52 -1.02
C ARG A 151 20.76 -14.03 -2.01
N TRP A 152 20.00 -13.13 -2.63
CA TRP A 152 18.81 -13.50 -3.37
C TRP A 152 18.78 -12.94 -4.80
N PHE A 153 19.30 -11.73 -5.03
CA PHE A 153 19.33 -11.11 -6.36
C PHE A 153 20.68 -11.22 -7.05
N TRP A 154 21.78 -10.97 -6.33
CA TRP A 154 23.14 -11.04 -6.89
C TRP A 154 24.01 -11.94 -6.03
N THR A 155 23.95 -13.25 -6.29
CA THR A 155 24.74 -14.20 -5.50
C THR A 155 26.13 -14.42 -6.07
N PRO A 156 27.09 -14.89 -5.23
CA PRO A 156 28.43 -15.28 -5.71
C PRO A 156 28.39 -16.27 -6.88
N ASP A 157 27.38 -17.15 -6.93
CA ASP A 157 27.16 -18.06 -8.06
C ASP A 157 26.77 -17.32 -9.35
N ASP A 158 25.94 -16.28 -9.24
CA ASP A 158 25.55 -15.46 -10.40
C ASP A 158 26.76 -14.66 -10.90
N GLU A 159 27.59 -14.15 -9.98
CA GLU A 159 28.84 -13.45 -10.30
C GLU A 159 29.87 -14.38 -10.98
N ALA A 160 30.08 -15.59 -10.43
CA ALA A 160 30.96 -16.58 -11.03
C ALA A 160 30.51 -17.00 -12.43
N ARG A 161 29.19 -17.15 -12.63
CA ARG A 161 28.59 -17.48 -13.92
C ARG A 161 28.72 -16.33 -14.91
N PHE A 162 28.51 -15.09 -14.46
CA PHE A 162 28.72 -13.89 -15.27
C PHE A 162 30.17 -13.77 -15.72
N ALA A 163 31.13 -13.94 -14.80
CA ALA A 163 32.57 -13.95 -15.12
C ALA A 163 32.97 -15.08 -16.09
N ALA A 164 32.30 -16.25 -16.03
CA ALA A 164 32.52 -17.32 -16.99
C ALA A 164 32.00 -16.98 -18.40
N ILE A 165 30.89 -16.27 -18.52
CA ILE A 165 30.35 -15.79 -19.81
C ILE A 165 31.29 -14.74 -20.40
N LEU A 166 31.73 -13.77 -19.60
CA LEU A 166 32.69 -12.74 -20.00
C LEU A 166 34.01 -13.33 -20.53
N ARG A 167 34.54 -14.38 -19.88
CA ARG A 167 35.75 -15.07 -20.36
C ARG A 167 35.52 -15.83 -21.66
N ARG A 168 34.31 -16.35 -21.89
CA ARG A 168 33.94 -17.02 -23.15
C ARG A 168 33.78 -16.03 -24.31
N GLU A 169 33.21 -14.86 -24.06
CA GLU A 169 32.96 -13.85 -25.10
C GLU A 169 34.17 -12.95 -25.34
N GLY A 170 34.91 -12.59 -24.27
CA GLY A 170 36.16 -11.83 -24.36
C GLY A 170 37.34 -12.64 -24.95
N GLY A 171 37.26 -13.97 -24.96
CA GLY A 171 38.25 -14.85 -25.62
C GLY A 171 38.02 -15.06 -27.12
N ALA A 172 36.94 -14.51 -27.70
CA ALA A 172 36.65 -14.56 -29.14
C ALA A 172 37.10 -13.29 -29.90
N GLY A 173 37.83 -12.39 -29.22
CA GLY A 173 38.18 -11.07 -29.72
C GLY A 173 39.62 -10.63 -29.45
N GLU A 174 40.58 -11.56 -29.40
CA GLU A 174 42.00 -11.22 -29.56
C GLU A 174 42.52 -11.80 -30.90
N PRO A 175 43.11 -10.98 -31.79
CA PRO A 175 43.76 -11.43 -33.02
C PRO A 175 45.06 -12.21 -32.76
#